data_AF-A0A9P0K2B3-F1
#
_entry.id   AF-A0A9P0K2B3-F1
#
_cell.length_a   1.000
_cell.length_b   1.000
_cell.length_c   1.000
_cell.angle_alpha   90.00
_cell.angle_beta   90.00
_cell.angle_gamma   90.00
#
_symmetry.space_group_name_H-M   'P 1'
#
loop_
_entity.id
_entity.type
_entity.pdbx_description
1 polymer ?
#
loop_
_entity_poly.entity_id
_entity_poly.type
_entity_poly.pdbx_seq_one_letter_code
_entity_poly.pdbx_strand_id
1 'polypeptide(L)'
;MESLKKQGTYADYLLNVFPTKTFPNHQSIATGLYPETHGVLGNTYYDPETKRVEHIGQQMFHYSDYVVPIWVISWITDRKKPANLVMFYIEQPDAYGHAVGTNAPLFKDMLRKLDNATKYLQDQLEAHHLADKVNVIQLSDHGMITITPQTFINITQYMKEGTYTWAGASPCIQITPQKGHEEEIYLALKDASIKNGHFKVYKKQDYPNSGTTKTIQGLLQSL
;
A
#
# COMPACT_ATOMS: atom_id res chain seq x y z
N MET A 1 4.90 4.17 -21.57
CA MET A 1 3.61 4.62 -20.99
C MET A 1 2.89 5.64 -21.87
N GLU A 2 3.56 6.62 -22.48
CA GLU A 2 2.88 7.61 -23.34
C GLU A 2 2.15 6.98 -24.55
N SER A 3 2.69 5.89 -25.11
CA SER A 3 1.99 5.13 -26.16
C SER A 3 0.67 4.52 -25.65
N LEU A 4 0.69 3.88 -24.48
CA LEU A 4 -0.51 3.31 -23.84
C LEU A 4 -1.58 4.38 -23.58
N LYS A 5 -1.18 5.56 -23.09
CA LYS A 5 -2.11 6.67 -22.88
C LYS A 5 -2.75 7.16 -24.18
N LYS A 6 -1.97 7.21 -25.28
CA LYS A 6 -2.47 7.64 -26.59
C LYS A 6 -3.38 6.63 -27.26
N GLN A 7 -3.15 5.34 -27.03
CA GLN A 7 -3.87 4.23 -27.69
C GLN A 7 -4.98 3.63 -26.83
N GLY A 8 -5.06 3.99 -25.55
CA GLY A 8 -6.02 3.45 -24.59
C GLY A 8 -6.82 4.54 -23.86
N THR A 9 -7.35 4.17 -22.70
CA THR A 9 -8.01 5.10 -21.78
C THR A 9 -7.12 5.31 -20.55
N TYR A 10 -7.07 6.54 -20.05
CA TYR A 10 -6.30 6.89 -18.85
C TYR A 10 -7.09 7.85 -17.96
N ALA A 11 -6.73 7.88 -16.68
CA ALA A 11 -7.16 8.90 -15.72
C ALA A 11 -5.91 9.64 -15.21
N ASP A 12 -6.08 10.90 -14.79
CA ASP A 12 -4.96 11.70 -14.26
C ASP A 12 -4.38 11.10 -12.97
N TYR A 13 -5.26 10.49 -12.16
CA TYR A 13 -4.90 9.74 -10.95
C TYR A 13 -6.01 8.76 -10.58
N LEU A 14 -5.64 7.75 -9.79
CA LEU A 14 -6.57 6.84 -9.13
C LEU A 14 -6.64 7.22 -7.65
N LEU A 15 -7.86 7.43 -7.14
CA LEU A 15 -8.06 7.57 -5.70
C LEU A 15 -8.01 6.19 -5.06
N ASN A 16 -7.08 6.03 -4.13
CA ASN A 16 -6.86 4.78 -3.43
C ASN A 16 -7.62 4.78 -2.08
N VAL A 17 -7.56 3.66 -1.35
CA VAL A 17 -8.22 3.53 -0.05
C VAL A 17 -7.24 3.87 1.09
N PHE A 18 -7.79 4.27 2.23
CA PHE A 18 -7.00 4.50 3.43
C PHE A 18 -6.88 3.20 4.28
N PRO A 19 -5.70 2.88 4.84
CA PRO A 19 -4.44 3.60 4.68
C PRO A 19 -3.81 3.31 3.31
N THR A 20 -3.02 4.27 2.81
CA THR A 20 -2.33 4.17 1.52
C THR A 20 -1.11 3.25 1.63
N LYS A 21 -1.38 1.95 1.83
CA LYS A 21 -0.41 0.87 2.01
C LYS A 21 -0.71 -0.29 1.05
N THR A 22 0.32 -1.07 0.77
CA THR A 22 0.33 -2.15 -0.23
C THR A 22 -0.82 -3.13 -0.08
N PHE A 23 -0.90 -3.85 1.04
CA PHE A 23 -1.88 -4.93 1.20
C PHE A 23 -3.34 -4.45 1.22
N PRO A 24 -3.70 -3.38 1.96
CA PRO A 24 -5.06 -2.85 1.92
C PRO A 24 -5.50 -2.48 0.50
N ASN A 25 -4.66 -1.78 -0.25
CA ASN A 25 -5.03 -1.30 -1.57
C ASN A 25 -5.08 -2.41 -2.62
N HIS A 26 -4.12 -3.35 -2.63
CA HIS A 26 -4.18 -4.51 -3.51
C HIS A 26 -5.44 -5.35 -3.26
N GLN A 27 -5.81 -5.56 -1.99
CA GLN A 27 -7.02 -6.30 -1.65
C GLN A 27 -8.28 -5.53 -2.08
N SER A 28 -8.30 -4.20 -1.93
CA SER A 28 -9.43 -3.38 -2.42
C SER A 28 -9.55 -3.42 -3.94
N ILE A 29 -8.44 -3.42 -4.68
CA ILE A 29 -8.45 -3.59 -6.15
C ILE A 29 -9.01 -4.97 -6.53
N ALA A 30 -8.61 -6.02 -5.82
CA ALA A 30 -9.03 -7.39 -6.11
C ALA A 30 -10.52 -7.66 -5.75
N THR A 31 -11.06 -6.94 -4.76
CA THR A 31 -12.40 -7.23 -4.20
C THR A 31 -13.45 -6.17 -4.50
N GLY A 32 -13.05 -4.94 -4.83
CA GLY A 32 -13.93 -3.78 -4.89
C GLY A 32 -14.48 -3.33 -3.52
N LEU A 33 -13.92 -3.87 -2.42
CA LEU A 33 -14.35 -3.60 -1.06
C LEU A 33 -13.35 -2.67 -0.35
N TYR A 34 -13.80 -1.96 0.67
CA TYR A 34 -12.92 -1.18 1.53
C TYR A 34 -12.22 -2.07 2.58
N PRO A 35 -11.09 -1.62 3.15
CA PRO A 35 -10.33 -2.32 4.18
C PRO A 35 -11.16 -2.88 5.34
N GLU A 36 -12.10 -2.11 5.85
CA GLU A 36 -13.04 -2.54 6.90
C GLU A 36 -13.89 -3.76 6.54
N THR A 37 -14.15 -3.99 5.25
CA THR A 37 -15.06 -5.02 4.78
C THR A 37 -14.29 -6.27 4.40
N HIS A 38 -13.13 -6.11 3.76
CA HIS A 38 -12.27 -7.25 3.42
C HIS A 38 -11.27 -7.63 4.52
N GLY A 39 -11.18 -6.86 5.61
CA GLY A 39 -10.40 -7.18 6.81
C GLY A 39 -8.89 -6.93 6.71
N VAL A 40 -8.38 -6.41 5.59
CA VAL A 40 -6.95 -6.14 5.40
C VAL A 40 -6.69 -4.67 5.68
N LEU A 41 -6.45 -4.36 6.96
CA LEU A 41 -6.40 -2.99 7.48
C LEU A 41 -5.02 -2.32 7.41
N GLY A 42 -3.96 -3.10 7.19
CA GLY A 42 -2.59 -2.64 7.09
C GLY A 42 -1.66 -3.76 6.64
N ASN A 43 -0.40 -3.43 6.33
CA ASN A 43 0.64 -4.45 6.09
C ASN A 43 0.99 -5.21 7.38
N THR A 44 0.73 -4.60 8.53
CA THR A 44 0.82 -5.21 9.86
C THR A 44 -0.41 -4.82 10.67
N TYR A 45 -0.87 -5.72 11.54
CA TYR A 45 -2.03 -5.49 12.38
C TYR A 45 -1.88 -6.19 13.73
N TYR A 46 -2.52 -5.65 14.76
CA TYR A 46 -2.63 -6.32 16.05
C TYR A 46 -3.86 -7.24 16.03
N ASP A 47 -3.65 -8.52 16.31
CA ASP A 47 -4.71 -9.49 16.46
C ASP A 47 -5.10 -9.61 17.95
N PRO A 48 -6.34 -9.22 18.34
CA PRO A 48 -6.78 -9.28 19.73
C PRO A 48 -6.97 -10.72 20.24
N GLU A 49 -7.19 -11.71 19.38
CA GLU A 49 -7.38 -13.10 19.80
C GLU A 49 -6.03 -13.72 20.19
N THR A 50 -5.03 -13.57 19.33
CA THR A 50 -3.67 -14.11 19.59
C THR A 50 -2.81 -13.17 20.43
N LYS A 51 -3.22 -11.90 20.59
CA LYS A 51 -2.48 -10.81 21.26
C LYS A 51 -1.12 -10.54 20.64
N ARG A 52 -0.98 -10.73 19.33
CA ARG A 52 0.27 -10.58 18.58
C ARG A 52 0.13 -9.54 17.48
N VAL A 53 1.26 -8.97 17.09
CA VAL A 53 1.37 -8.18 15.87
C VAL A 53 1.70 -9.14 14.73
N GLU A 54 0.78 -9.26 13.79
CA GLU A 54 0.94 -10.10 12.61
C GLU A 54 1.46 -9.26 11.43
N HIS A 55 2.30 -9.89 10.62
CA HIS A 55 2.87 -9.32 9.41
C HIS A 55 2.29 -10.04 8.20
N ILE A 56 1.64 -9.30 7.30
CA ILE A 56 1.23 -9.87 6.03
C ILE A 56 2.49 -9.93 5.15
N GLY A 57 3.08 -11.12 5.06
CA GLY A 57 4.29 -11.37 4.28
C GLY A 57 3.97 -11.60 2.81
N GLN A 58 4.87 -11.16 1.93
CA GLN A 58 4.84 -11.59 0.53
C GLN A 58 5.46 -13.00 0.43
N GLN A 59 4.67 -14.00 0.05
CA GLN A 59 5.19 -15.18 -0.62
C GLN A 59 4.89 -15.05 -2.12
N MET A 60 5.68 -14.24 -2.84
CA MET A 60 5.55 -14.13 -4.29
C MET A 60 6.93 -14.37 -4.93
N PHE A 61 6.97 -15.36 -5.82
CA PHE A 61 8.17 -15.89 -6.46
C PHE A 61 8.64 -14.99 -7.60
N HIS A 62 9.54 -14.02 -7.38
CA HIS A 62 10.20 -13.31 -8.48
C HIS A 62 11.73 -13.31 -8.29
N TYR A 63 12.47 -13.77 -9.32
CA TYR A 63 13.94 -13.76 -9.36
C TYR A 63 14.51 -12.36 -9.71
N SER A 64 13.66 -11.47 -10.25
CA SER A 64 14.01 -10.09 -10.60
C SER A 64 12.76 -9.20 -10.73
N ASP A 65 12.78 -8.01 -10.13
CA ASP A 65 11.68 -7.02 -10.20
C ASP A 65 11.47 -6.42 -11.60
N TYR A 66 12.37 -6.69 -12.55
CA TYR A 66 12.41 -6.00 -13.85
C TYR A 66 12.06 -6.90 -15.04
N VAL A 67 11.81 -8.18 -14.79
CA VAL A 67 11.48 -9.15 -15.84
C VAL A 67 9.99 -9.44 -15.73
N VAL A 68 9.21 -8.91 -16.69
CA VAL A 68 7.83 -9.40 -16.88
C VAL A 68 7.96 -10.88 -17.20
N PRO A 69 7.40 -11.78 -16.37
CA PRO A 69 7.76 -13.17 -16.54
C PRO A 69 7.21 -13.74 -17.85
N ILE A 70 8.06 -14.49 -18.56
CA ILE A 70 7.71 -15.17 -19.82
C ILE A 70 6.47 -16.06 -19.65
N TRP A 71 6.20 -16.53 -18.43
CA TRP A 71 5.00 -17.31 -18.14
C TRP A 71 3.69 -16.55 -18.30
N VAL A 72 3.65 -15.21 -18.29
CA VAL A 72 2.40 -14.45 -18.54
C VAL A 72 1.85 -14.76 -19.93
N ILE A 73 2.68 -14.64 -20.97
CA ILE A 73 2.30 -14.98 -22.34
C ILE A 73 2.02 -16.48 -22.45
N SER A 74 2.84 -17.32 -21.82
CA SER A 74 2.63 -18.78 -21.80
C SER A 74 1.27 -19.16 -21.19
N TRP A 75 0.87 -18.53 -20.08
CA TRP A 75 -0.42 -18.78 -19.43
C TRP A 75 -1.58 -18.34 -20.31
N ILE A 76 -1.51 -17.16 -20.93
CA ILE A 76 -2.57 -16.67 -21.84
C ILE A 76 -2.70 -17.57 -23.08
N THR A 77 -1.57 -18.08 -23.59
CA THR A 77 -1.52 -18.88 -24.83
C THR A 77 -1.57 -20.39 -24.59
N ASP A 78 -1.78 -20.86 -23.36
CA ASP A 78 -1.86 -22.29 -23.07
C ASP A 78 -3.00 -22.94 -23.87
N ARG A 79 -2.69 -24.02 -24.59
CA ARG A 79 -3.62 -24.66 -25.51
C ARG A 79 -4.77 -25.40 -24.83
N LYS A 80 -4.59 -25.81 -23.57
CA LYS A 80 -5.55 -26.65 -22.83
C LYS A 80 -6.29 -25.85 -21.76
N LYS A 81 -5.61 -24.90 -21.12
CA LYS A 81 -6.07 -24.13 -19.97
C LYS A 81 -5.57 -22.68 -20.06
N PRO A 82 -5.97 -21.91 -21.09
CA PRO A 82 -5.55 -20.52 -21.22
C PRO A 82 -6.05 -19.69 -20.03
N ALA A 83 -5.16 -18.89 -19.45
CA ALA A 83 -5.53 -17.92 -18.43
C ALA A 83 -6.34 -16.79 -19.08
N ASN A 84 -7.51 -16.51 -18.52
CA ASN A 84 -8.38 -15.40 -18.90
C ASN A 84 -8.21 -14.17 -17.99
N LEU A 85 -7.51 -14.33 -16.87
CA LEU A 85 -7.13 -13.29 -15.93
C LEU A 85 -5.71 -13.57 -15.45
N VAL A 86 -4.83 -12.58 -15.59
CA VAL A 86 -3.48 -12.62 -15.03
C VAL A 86 -3.28 -11.36 -14.19
N MET A 87 -2.93 -11.56 -12.93
CA MET A 87 -2.47 -10.50 -12.03
C MET A 87 -0.99 -10.76 -11.76
N PHE A 88 -0.15 -9.77 -12.02
CA PHE A 88 1.26 -9.81 -11.65
C PHE A 88 1.64 -8.47 -11.02
N TYR A 89 2.69 -8.51 -10.21
CA TYR A 89 3.10 -7.39 -9.37
C TYR A 89 4.59 -7.10 -9.58
N ILE A 90 4.93 -5.81 -9.57
CA ILE A 90 6.30 -5.31 -9.60
C ILE A 90 6.49 -4.43 -8.36
N GLU A 91 7.44 -4.78 -7.50
CA GLU A 91 7.75 -4.06 -6.25
C GLU A 91 8.22 -2.63 -6.52
N GLN A 92 8.86 -2.40 -7.67
CA GLN A 92 9.34 -1.08 -8.06
C GLN A 92 8.21 -0.20 -8.60
N PRO A 93 8.22 1.12 -8.33
CA PRO A 93 9.33 1.89 -7.79
C PRO A 93 9.29 2.08 -6.27
N ASP A 94 8.44 1.34 -5.54
CA ASP A 94 8.18 1.58 -4.12
C ASP A 94 9.44 1.43 -3.26
N ALA A 95 10.06 0.24 -3.30
CA ALA A 95 11.26 -0.07 -2.53
C ALA A 95 12.41 0.92 -2.83
N TYR A 96 12.63 1.28 -4.10
CA TYR A 96 13.66 2.23 -4.46
C TYR A 96 13.29 3.66 -4.06
N GLY A 97 12.03 4.05 -4.19
CA GLY A 97 11.50 5.32 -3.72
C GLY A 97 11.68 5.51 -2.22
N HIS A 98 11.47 4.45 -1.44
CA HIS A 98 11.77 4.42 -0.01
C HIS A 98 13.25 4.64 0.30
N ALA A 99 14.15 4.09 -0.51
CA ALA A 99 15.59 4.20 -0.30
C ALA A 99 16.17 5.57 -0.66
N VAL A 100 15.71 6.19 -1.76
CA VAL A 100 16.35 7.41 -2.31
C VAL A 100 15.46 8.65 -2.32
N GLY A 101 14.16 8.50 -2.11
CA GLY A 101 13.19 9.59 -2.26
C GLY A 101 12.83 9.90 -3.73
N THR A 102 11.63 10.40 -3.94
CA THR A 102 11.05 10.66 -5.27
C THR A 102 11.72 11.81 -6.02
N ASN A 103 12.43 12.69 -5.30
CA ASN A 103 13.10 13.86 -5.89
C ASN A 103 14.53 13.56 -6.38
N ALA A 104 15.08 12.37 -6.09
CA ALA A 104 16.42 12.00 -6.50
C ALA A 104 16.50 11.74 -8.01
N PRO A 105 17.56 12.17 -8.72
CA PRO A 105 17.76 11.82 -10.14
C PRO A 105 17.72 10.30 -10.40
N LEU A 106 18.24 9.51 -9.46
CA LEU A 106 18.20 8.05 -9.51
C LEU A 106 16.77 7.48 -9.54
N PHE A 107 15.81 8.15 -8.91
CA PHE A 107 14.40 7.74 -8.98
C PHE A 107 13.85 7.87 -10.41
N LYS A 108 14.27 8.91 -11.15
CA LYS A 108 13.91 9.06 -12.57
C LYS A 108 14.45 7.92 -13.43
N ASP A 109 15.65 7.43 -13.14
CA ASP A 109 16.22 6.28 -13.83
C ASP A 109 15.39 5.01 -13.57
N MET A 110 14.90 4.83 -12.34
CA MET A 110 13.99 3.75 -11.99
C MET A 110 12.69 3.79 -12.80
N LEU A 111 12.09 4.99 -12.94
CA LEU A 111 10.89 5.15 -13.75
C LEU A 111 11.13 4.79 -15.23
N ARG A 112 12.31 5.10 -15.78
CA ARG A 112 12.65 4.67 -17.16
C ARG A 112 12.76 3.15 -17.28
N LYS A 113 13.27 2.46 -16.26
CA LYS A 113 13.31 0.98 -16.26
C LYS A 113 11.91 0.37 -16.26
N LEU A 114 10.99 0.93 -15.48
CA LEU A 114 9.58 0.51 -15.46
C LEU A 114 8.86 0.80 -16.78
N ASP A 115 9.18 1.93 -17.43
CA ASP A 115 8.68 2.25 -18.76
C ASP A 115 9.15 1.20 -19.80
N ASN A 116 10.41 0.77 -19.73
CA ASN A 116 10.94 -0.30 -20.57
C ASN A 116 10.28 -1.65 -20.31
N ALA A 117 9.98 -2.00 -19.05
CA ALA A 117 9.23 -3.22 -18.73
C ALA A 117 7.80 -3.17 -19.31
N THR A 118 7.16 -2.01 -19.24
CA THR A 118 5.84 -1.77 -19.85
C THR A 118 5.88 -1.88 -21.37
N LYS A 119 6.96 -1.37 -22.00
CA LYS A 119 7.18 -1.54 -23.44
C LYS A 119 7.39 -3.01 -23.80
N TYR A 120 8.21 -3.72 -23.03
CA TYR A 120 8.48 -5.13 -23.27
C TYR A 120 7.19 -5.96 -23.26
N LEU A 121 6.28 -5.73 -22.30
CA LEU A 121 4.97 -6.39 -22.29
C LEU A 121 4.16 -6.13 -23.56
N GLN A 122 4.08 -4.87 -24.02
CA GLN A 122 3.39 -4.53 -25.27
C GLN A 122 4.02 -5.24 -26.48
N ASP A 123 5.35 -5.20 -26.59
CA ASP A 123 6.08 -5.87 -27.67
C ASP A 123 5.80 -7.38 -27.68
N GLN A 124 5.71 -8.02 -26.50
CA GLN A 124 5.34 -9.44 -26.40
C GLN A 124 3.87 -9.69 -26.81
N LEU A 125 2.93 -8.84 -26.42
CA LEU A 125 1.54 -8.99 -26.84
C LEU A 125 1.39 -8.84 -28.35
N GLU A 126 2.08 -7.89 -28.96
CA GLU A 126 2.11 -7.70 -30.41
C GLU A 126 2.72 -8.90 -31.13
N ALA A 127 3.91 -9.33 -30.70
CA ALA A 127 4.64 -10.46 -31.31
C ALA A 127 3.85 -11.78 -31.27
N HIS A 128 2.94 -11.93 -30.31
CA HIS A 128 2.09 -13.09 -30.15
C HIS A 128 0.64 -12.91 -30.67
N HIS A 129 0.35 -11.81 -31.39
CA HIS A 129 -0.98 -11.50 -31.94
C HIS A 129 -2.09 -11.45 -30.88
N LEU A 130 -1.76 -10.84 -29.74
CA LEU A 130 -2.63 -10.67 -28.57
C LEU A 130 -3.01 -9.20 -28.30
N ALA A 131 -2.40 -8.24 -29.00
CA ALA A 131 -2.58 -6.81 -28.72
C ALA A 131 -4.05 -6.34 -28.81
N ASP A 132 -4.85 -6.95 -29.70
CA ASP A 132 -6.28 -6.68 -29.91
C ASP A 132 -7.20 -7.64 -29.11
N LYS A 133 -6.63 -8.59 -28.37
CA LYS A 133 -7.35 -9.65 -27.65
C LYS A 133 -7.21 -9.58 -26.14
N VAL A 134 -6.20 -8.87 -25.65
CA VAL A 134 -5.90 -8.74 -24.22
C VAL A 134 -6.13 -7.32 -23.78
N ASN A 135 -7.00 -7.14 -22.78
CA ASN A 135 -7.13 -5.87 -22.09
C ASN A 135 -6.02 -5.77 -21.02
N VAL A 136 -5.16 -4.76 -21.16
CA VAL A 136 -4.10 -4.47 -20.18
C VAL A 136 -4.53 -3.31 -19.32
N ILE A 137 -4.57 -3.54 -18.00
CA ILE A 137 -4.82 -2.50 -17.00
C ILE A 137 -3.54 -2.33 -16.18
N GLN A 138 -2.96 -1.14 -16.23
CA GLN A 138 -1.79 -0.78 -15.44
C GLN A 138 -2.20 0.24 -14.38
N LEU A 139 -1.97 -0.12 -13.12
CA LEU A 139 -2.39 0.62 -11.94
C LEU A 139 -1.36 0.52 -10.82
N SER A 140 -1.52 1.32 -9.78
CA SER A 140 -0.68 1.33 -8.58
C SER A 140 -1.58 1.29 -7.35
N ASP A 141 -1.05 0.74 -6.27
CA ASP A 141 -1.69 0.68 -4.94
C ASP A 141 -1.64 2.02 -4.19
N HIS A 142 -0.54 2.76 -4.30
CA HIS A 142 -0.41 4.10 -3.74
C HIS A 142 0.67 4.94 -4.43
N GLY A 143 0.71 6.23 -4.06
CA GLY A 143 1.81 7.13 -4.41
C GLY A 143 2.97 7.06 -3.40
N MET A 144 3.91 8.00 -3.54
CA MET A 144 5.08 8.12 -2.66
C MET A 144 5.34 9.60 -2.38
N ILE A 145 5.76 9.90 -1.15
CA ILE A 145 6.25 11.23 -0.76
C ILE A 145 7.64 11.08 -0.13
N THR A 146 8.53 12.02 -0.46
CA THR A 146 9.87 12.06 0.16
C THR A 146 9.75 12.58 1.60
N ILE A 147 10.26 11.80 2.56
CA ILE A 147 10.35 12.18 3.98
C ILE A 147 11.80 12.47 4.35
N THR A 148 12.04 13.39 5.28
CA THR A 148 13.38 13.70 5.80
C THR A 148 13.44 13.49 7.31
N PRO A 149 14.61 13.18 7.90
CA PRO A 149 14.73 12.98 9.34
C PRO A 149 14.24 14.15 10.19
N GLN A 150 14.30 15.38 9.66
CA GLN A 150 13.80 16.59 10.35
C GLN A 150 12.28 16.58 10.55
N THR A 151 11.55 15.78 9.78
CA THR A 151 10.09 15.63 9.88
C THR A 151 9.67 14.47 10.77
N PHE A 152 10.64 13.74 11.37
CA PHE A 152 10.32 12.56 12.17
C PHE A 152 9.75 12.97 13.53
N ILE A 153 8.63 12.32 13.88
CA ILE A 153 7.97 12.51 15.17
C ILE A 153 8.17 11.24 15.96
N ASN A 154 8.98 11.31 17.02
CA ASN A 154 9.07 10.22 17.96
C ASN A 154 7.86 10.25 18.90
N ILE A 155 6.83 9.44 18.62
CA ILE A 155 5.63 9.40 19.46
C ILE A 155 5.85 8.63 20.77
N THR A 156 6.88 7.79 20.85
CA THR A 156 7.11 6.92 22.01
C THR A 156 7.49 7.69 23.25
N GLN A 157 8.09 8.88 23.09
CA GLN A 157 8.45 9.77 24.19
C GLN A 157 7.24 10.30 24.99
N TYR A 158 6.03 10.21 24.43
CA TYR A 158 4.80 10.67 25.08
C TYR A 158 4.06 9.55 25.83
N MET A 159 4.56 8.30 25.77
CA MET A 159 3.88 7.14 26.32
C MET A 159 4.85 6.33 27.18
N LYS A 160 4.37 5.77 28.29
CA LYS A 160 5.18 4.93 29.15
C LYS A 160 5.46 3.58 28.47
N GLU A 161 6.71 3.13 28.48
CA GLU A 161 7.06 1.81 27.96
C GLU A 161 6.30 0.71 28.72
N GLY A 162 5.85 -0.31 27.98
CA GLY A 162 5.11 -1.43 28.56
C GLY A 162 3.65 -1.14 28.87
N THR A 163 3.10 0.04 28.57
CA THR A 163 1.66 0.33 28.74
C THR A 163 0.87 0.26 27.44
N TYR A 164 1.52 -0.08 26.32
CA TYR A 164 0.90 -0.21 25.01
C TYR A 164 1.63 -1.23 24.13
N THR A 165 0.93 -1.62 23.07
CA THR A 165 1.52 -2.25 21.88
C THR A 165 1.19 -1.38 20.67
N TRP A 166 1.89 -1.55 19.56
CA TRP A 166 1.53 -0.88 18.31
C TRP A 166 1.53 -1.83 17.13
N ALA A 167 0.82 -1.44 16.08
CA ALA A 167 0.90 -2.04 14.76
C ALA A 167 0.99 -0.93 13.70
N GLY A 168 1.36 -1.29 12.49
CA GLY A 168 1.62 -0.33 11.41
C GLY A 168 2.97 0.38 11.54
N ALA A 169 3.16 1.33 10.63
CA ALA A 169 4.36 2.16 10.55
C ALA A 169 3.97 3.52 9.97
N SER A 170 4.86 4.51 10.09
CA SER A 170 4.66 5.83 9.47
C SER A 170 4.17 5.71 8.02
N PRO A 171 3.16 6.48 7.59
CA PRO A 171 2.53 7.58 8.34
C PRO A 171 1.33 7.18 9.22
N CYS A 172 0.96 5.90 9.31
CA CYS A 172 -0.23 5.45 10.04
C CYS A 172 0.12 4.33 11.03
N ILE A 173 0.08 4.67 12.32
CA ILE A 173 0.42 3.77 13.42
C ILE A 173 -0.84 3.52 14.22
N GLN A 174 -1.12 2.27 14.56
CA GLN A 174 -2.19 1.89 15.49
C GLN A 174 -1.57 1.65 16.86
N ILE A 175 -2.10 2.29 17.91
CA ILE A 175 -1.66 2.07 19.28
C ILE A 175 -2.74 1.27 19.99
N THR A 176 -2.40 0.14 20.61
CA THR A 176 -3.31 -0.63 21.45
C THR A 176 -2.85 -0.51 22.90
N PRO A 177 -3.51 0.31 23.73
CA PRO A 177 -3.17 0.47 25.13
C PRO A 177 -3.41 -0.85 25.88
N GLN A 178 -2.61 -1.08 26.92
CA GLN A 178 -2.95 -2.06 27.91
C GLN A 178 -4.11 -1.56 28.78
N LYS A 179 -4.84 -2.50 29.37
CA LYS A 179 -6.00 -2.22 30.21
C LYS A 179 -5.63 -1.25 31.35
N GLY A 180 -6.37 -0.14 31.45
CA GLY A 180 -6.17 0.90 32.46
C GLY A 180 -5.28 2.06 32.01
N HIS A 181 -4.69 2.00 30.81
CA HIS A 181 -3.84 3.06 30.24
C HIS A 181 -4.47 3.77 29.04
N GLU A 182 -5.72 3.46 28.69
CA GLU A 182 -6.38 3.96 27.48
C GLU A 182 -6.51 5.50 27.49
N GLU A 183 -7.00 6.06 28.59
CA GLU A 183 -7.23 7.50 28.71
C GLU A 183 -5.92 8.28 28.87
N GLU A 184 -5.01 7.78 29.69
CA GLU A 184 -3.67 8.36 29.90
C GLU A 184 -2.93 8.51 28.55
N ILE A 185 -2.84 7.43 27.78
CA ILE A 185 -2.13 7.41 26.50
C ILE A 185 -2.84 8.31 25.48
N TYR A 186 -4.16 8.24 25.39
CA TYR A 186 -4.92 9.07 24.47
C TYR A 186 -4.70 10.56 24.74
N LEU A 187 -4.81 11.00 26.00
CA LEU A 187 -4.63 12.40 26.37
C LEU A 187 -3.20 12.87 26.14
N ALA A 188 -2.19 12.05 26.48
CA ALA A 188 -0.78 12.38 26.24
C ALA A 188 -0.48 12.56 24.75
N LEU A 189 -0.92 11.63 23.90
CA LEU A 189 -0.76 11.74 22.45
C LEU A 189 -1.57 12.90 21.88
N LYS A 190 -2.77 13.17 22.41
CA LYS A 190 -3.62 14.28 21.95
C LYS A 190 -2.98 15.63 22.24
N ASP A 191 -2.48 15.84 23.45
CA ASP A 191 -1.72 17.04 23.84
C ASP A 191 -0.47 17.20 22.96
N ALA A 192 0.29 16.13 22.76
CA ALA A 192 1.45 16.13 21.87
C ALA A 192 1.07 16.48 20.42
N SER A 193 -0.08 15.99 19.93
CA SER A 193 -0.57 16.30 18.58
C SER A 193 -0.91 17.78 18.40
N ILE A 194 -1.48 18.41 19.44
CA ILE A 194 -1.81 19.84 19.44
C ILE A 194 -0.53 20.69 19.47
N LYS A 195 0.44 20.33 20.32
CA LYS A 195 1.71 21.04 20.46
C LYS A 195 2.59 20.91 19.23
N ASN A 196 2.67 19.72 18.64
CA ASN A 196 3.50 19.45 17.48
C ASN A 196 2.86 19.91 16.17
N GLY A 197 1.53 19.76 16.02
CA GLY A 197 0.78 20.23 14.85
C GLY A 197 0.93 19.37 13.58
N HIS A 198 1.81 18.37 13.55
CA HIS A 198 2.09 17.55 12.35
C HIS A 198 1.55 16.12 12.41
N PHE A 199 0.79 15.76 13.44
CA PHE A 199 0.03 14.51 13.48
C PHE A 199 -1.31 14.72 14.16
N LYS A 200 -2.23 13.78 13.96
CA LYS A 200 -3.55 13.79 14.60
C LYS A 200 -3.80 12.46 15.27
N VAL A 201 -4.48 12.53 16.41
CA VAL A 201 -4.82 11.36 17.22
C VAL A 201 -6.33 11.28 17.30
N TYR A 202 -6.83 10.09 17.00
CA TYR A 202 -8.24 9.75 16.97
C TYR A 202 -8.47 8.48 17.75
N LYS A 203 -9.50 8.45 18.59
CA LYS A 203 -10.09 7.17 19.01
C LYS A 203 -10.76 6.54 17.80
N LYS A 204 -10.95 5.22 17.84
CA LYS A 204 -11.62 4.47 16.78
C LYS A 204 -12.97 5.06 16.37
N GLN A 205 -13.82 5.34 17.35
CA GLN A 205 -15.17 5.89 17.14
C GLN A 205 -15.19 7.33 16.60
N ASP A 206 -14.09 8.06 16.80
CA ASP A 206 -13.97 9.49 16.44
C ASP A 206 -13.20 9.67 15.12
N TYR A 207 -12.77 8.58 14.48
CA TYR A 207 -12.03 8.65 13.23
C TYR A 207 -12.96 9.16 12.12
N PRO A 208 -12.57 10.20 11.36
CA PRO A 208 -13.43 10.77 10.34
C PRO A 208 -13.75 9.75 9.24
N ASN A 209 -15.04 9.46 9.05
CA ASN A 209 -15.53 8.71 7.89
C ASN A 209 -15.35 9.60 6.64
N SER A 210 -14.22 9.48 5.94
CA SER A 210 -13.90 10.34 4.79
C SER A 210 -14.61 9.95 3.49
N GLY A 211 -15.66 9.13 3.53
CA GLY A 211 -16.37 8.64 2.34
C GLY A 211 -15.57 7.64 1.47
N THR A 212 -14.26 7.53 1.70
CA THR A 212 -13.34 6.52 1.14
C THR A 212 -13.00 5.40 2.12
N THR A 213 -13.59 5.45 3.32
CA THR A 213 -13.54 4.44 4.37
C THR A 213 -14.82 4.62 5.20
N LYS A 214 -15.72 3.65 5.13
CA LYS A 214 -16.81 3.48 6.08
C LYS A 214 -16.30 2.58 7.19
N THR A 215 -15.94 3.17 8.34
CA THR A 215 -15.61 2.45 9.58
C THR A 215 -14.16 1.96 9.69
N ILE A 216 -13.21 2.89 9.83
CA ILE A 216 -11.85 2.54 10.25
C ILE A 216 -11.87 1.99 11.67
N GLN A 217 -11.42 0.74 11.80
CA GLN A 217 -11.09 0.10 13.07
C GLN A 217 -9.78 0.68 13.62
N GLY A 218 -9.86 1.89 14.19
CA GLY A 218 -9.05 2.33 15.33
C GLY A 218 -7.56 2.54 15.18
N LEU A 219 -7.14 3.80 15.30
CA LEU A 219 -5.84 4.20 15.83
C LEU A 219 -5.68 3.92 17.34
N LEU A 220 -6.76 3.58 18.05
CA LEU A 220 -6.78 3.01 19.39
C LEU A 220 -7.89 1.95 19.45
N GLN A 221 -7.54 0.66 19.54
CA GLN A 221 -8.51 -0.37 19.92
C GLN A 221 -8.73 -0.25 21.44
N SER A 222 -9.89 0.28 21.83
CA SER A 222 -10.46 -0.04 23.15
C SER A 222 -11.16 -1.39 23.02
N LEU A 223 -11.01 -2.21 24.05
CA LEU A 223 -11.63 -3.52 24.22
C LEU A 223 -13.14 -3.51 23.94
#